data_AF-A0A8C4UZD1-F1
#
_entry.id   AF-A0A8C4UZD1-F1
#
_cell.length_a   1.000
_cell.length_b   1.000
_cell.length_c   1.000
_cell.angle_alpha   90.00
_cell.angle_beta   90.00
_cell.angle_gamma   90.00
#
_symmetry.space_group_name_H-M   'P 1'
#
loop_
_entity.id
_entity.type
_entity.pdbx_description
1 polymer ?
#
loop_
_entity_poly.entity_id
_entity_poly.type
_entity_poly.pdbx_seq_one_letter_code
_entity_poly.pdbx_strand_id
1 'polypeptide(L)'
;MGAVTDDEVIRKRLLIDGDGAGDDRRINLLVKSFIKWCNSGSQEEGYSQYQRMLSTLSQCEFSMGKTLLVYDMNLREMENYEKIYKDIENSIAAAHEKISECKKQILQAKRIRKNRQEYDALAKVIQHHPDRHETLKDCFLEQQSYSTKEEAAVTGLITSNAQEPIQEVTGAELLNGSVCSIIRQLEALGKELQHLSHIKENVEDKLELRRKQFHVLLSTIHELQQTLENDEKLSEAEESQETQMETETKQ
;
A
#
# COMPACT_ATOMS: atom_id res chain seq x y z
N MET A 1 -4.46 36.67 -34.66
CA MET A 1 -3.28 36.76 -33.77
C MET A 1 -3.11 35.39 -33.16
N GLY A 2 -2.20 34.57 -33.71
CA GLY A 2 -1.99 33.20 -33.25
C GLY A 2 -1.22 33.19 -31.94
N ALA A 3 -1.67 32.38 -30.99
CA ALA A 3 -0.99 32.15 -29.73
C ALA A 3 0.38 31.52 -30.03
N VAL A 4 1.44 32.15 -29.53
CA VAL A 4 2.80 31.63 -29.64
C VAL A 4 2.85 30.39 -28.76
N THR A 5 3.04 29.21 -29.35
CA THR A 5 3.14 27.94 -28.61
C THR A 5 4.32 28.00 -27.65
N ASP A 6 4.21 27.41 -26.47
CA ASP A 6 5.25 27.49 -25.43
C ASP A 6 6.62 27.00 -25.91
N ASP A 7 6.67 26.10 -26.90
CA ASP A 7 7.88 25.68 -27.60
C ASP A 7 8.51 26.75 -28.52
N GLU A 8 7.67 27.58 -29.16
CA GLU A 8 8.15 28.80 -29.80
C GLU A 8 8.55 29.85 -28.77
N VAL A 9 7.86 29.95 -27.63
CA VAL A 9 8.25 30.85 -26.54
C VAL A 9 9.58 30.41 -25.96
N ILE A 10 9.84 29.12 -25.73
CA ILE A 10 11.09 28.57 -25.20
C ILE A 10 12.21 28.74 -26.23
N ARG A 11 11.99 28.42 -27.51
CA ARG A 11 12.98 28.69 -28.57
C ARG A 11 13.25 30.18 -28.74
N LYS A 12 12.22 31.02 -28.70
CA LYS A 12 12.38 32.48 -28.73
C LYS A 12 13.06 32.96 -27.45
N ARG A 13 12.77 32.42 -26.27
CA ARG A 13 13.36 32.80 -24.98
C ARG A 13 14.84 32.43 -24.92
N LEU A 14 15.22 31.24 -25.39
CA LEU A 14 16.62 30.83 -25.57
C LEU A 14 17.36 31.67 -26.62
N LEU A 15 16.68 32.12 -27.69
CA LEU A 15 17.23 33.11 -28.63
C LEU A 15 17.23 34.55 -28.08
N ILE A 16 16.49 34.85 -27.01
CA ILE A 16 16.31 36.20 -26.47
C ILE A 16 17.24 36.46 -25.27
N ASP A 17 17.60 35.45 -24.47
CA ASP A 17 18.45 35.65 -23.28
C ASP A 17 19.98 35.57 -23.54
N GLY A 18 20.44 35.62 -24.80
CA GLY A 18 21.88 35.76 -25.06
C GLY A 18 22.29 35.92 -26.52
N ASP A 19 22.30 37.16 -27.02
CA ASP A 19 23.14 37.64 -28.13
C ASP A 19 22.95 37.06 -29.56
N GLY A 20 22.01 36.15 -29.80
CA GLY A 20 21.81 35.53 -31.13
C GLY A 20 21.48 36.51 -32.27
N ALA A 21 20.83 37.64 -31.98
CA ALA A 21 20.60 38.73 -32.94
C ALA A 21 21.57 39.91 -32.76
N GLY A 22 22.29 39.97 -31.63
CA GLY A 22 23.19 41.06 -31.29
C GLY A 22 24.58 40.86 -31.89
N ASP A 23 25.10 39.64 -31.84
CA ASP A 23 26.42 39.31 -32.37
C ASP A 23 26.45 39.29 -33.89
N ASP A 24 25.43 38.74 -34.57
CA ASP A 24 25.31 38.85 -36.03
C ASP A 24 25.27 40.33 -36.47
N ARG A 25 24.55 41.18 -35.72
CA ARG A 25 24.54 42.62 -35.96
C ARG A 25 25.92 43.25 -35.70
N ARG A 26 26.63 42.88 -34.63
CA ARG A 26 27.97 43.41 -34.31
C ARG A 26 29.01 43.00 -35.36
N ILE A 27 28.99 41.73 -35.80
CA ILE A 27 29.87 41.22 -36.86
C ILE A 27 29.57 41.95 -38.18
N ASN A 28 28.30 42.09 -38.56
CA ASN A 28 27.91 42.84 -39.75
C ASN A 28 28.34 44.33 -39.68
N LEU A 29 28.27 44.96 -38.50
CA LEU A 29 28.75 46.33 -38.29
C LEU A 29 30.28 46.42 -38.36
N LEU A 30 31.00 45.42 -37.83
CA LEU A 30 32.46 45.33 -37.94
C LEU A 30 32.88 45.21 -39.41
N VAL A 31 32.24 44.34 -40.18
CA VAL A 31 32.49 44.16 -41.63
C VAL A 31 32.22 45.44 -42.41
N LYS A 32 31.09 46.12 -42.16
CA LYS A 32 30.79 47.42 -42.80
C LYS A 32 31.80 48.50 -42.43
N SER A 33 32.23 48.53 -41.16
CA SER A 33 33.24 49.48 -40.68
C SER A 33 34.61 49.23 -41.32
N PHE A 34 34.98 47.96 -41.49
CA PHE A 34 36.20 47.54 -42.17
C PHE A 34 36.20 47.96 -43.64
N ILE A 35 35.13 47.68 -44.37
CA ILE A 35 35.00 48.08 -45.78
C ILE A 35 35.10 49.61 -45.92
N LYS A 36 34.42 50.36 -45.03
CA LYS A 36 34.50 51.83 -45.04
C LYS A 36 35.92 52.32 -44.75
N TRP A 37 36.61 51.72 -43.79
CA TRP A 37 37.97 52.05 -43.41
C TRP A 37 38.97 51.81 -44.56
N CYS A 38 38.83 50.69 -45.29
CA CYS A 38 39.66 50.40 -46.47
C CYS A 38 39.50 51.43 -47.61
N ASN A 39 38.35 52.10 -47.69
CA ASN A 39 38.03 53.07 -48.74
C ASN A 39 38.22 54.53 -48.30
N SER A 40 38.64 54.78 -47.05
CA SER A 40 38.88 56.13 -46.54
C SER A 40 40.34 56.57 -46.70
N GLY A 41 40.57 57.73 -47.33
CA GLY A 41 41.91 58.27 -47.63
C GLY A 41 42.53 59.20 -46.56
N SER A 42 41.92 59.31 -45.36
CA SER A 42 42.36 60.19 -44.26
C SER A 42 43.10 59.40 -43.19
N GLN A 43 44.34 59.80 -42.86
CA GLN A 43 45.22 59.12 -41.90
C GLN A 43 44.75 59.25 -40.44
N GLU A 44 44.20 60.39 -40.03
CA GLU A 44 43.88 60.68 -38.63
C GLU A 44 42.54 60.05 -38.18
N GLU A 45 41.51 60.11 -39.05
CA GLU A 45 40.26 59.39 -38.83
C GLU A 45 40.45 57.87 -38.90
N GLY A 46 41.41 57.41 -39.72
CA GLY A 46 41.74 56.00 -39.89
C GLY A 46 42.17 55.31 -38.60
N TYR A 47 42.98 55.97 -37.75
CA TYR A 47 43.43 55.37 -36.49
C TYR A 47 42.29 55.22 -35.47
N SER A 48 41.42 56.23 -35.36
CA SER A 48 40.26 56.18 -34.44
C SER A 48 39.23 55.12 -34.85
N GLN A 49 39.07 54.87 -36.16
CA GLN A 49 38.19 53.85 -36.69
C GLN A 49 38.78 52.45 -36.46
N TYR A 50 40.10 52.29 -36.67
CA TYR A 50 40.82 51.05 -36.38
C TYR A 50 40.70 50.63 -34.91
N GLN A 51 40.90 51.55 -33.97
CA GLN A 51 40.74 51.27 -32.54
C GLN A 51 39.32 50.85 -32.17
N ARG A 52 38.30 51.46 -32.79
CA ARG A 52 36.89 51.05 -32.62
C ARG A 52 36.63 49.65 -33.17
N MET A 53 37.19 49.30 -34.33
CA MET A 53 37.07 47.94 -34.88
C MET A 53 37.72 46.90 -33.97
N LEU A 54 38.92 47.17 -33.43
CA LEU A 54 39.58 46.28 -32.47
C LEU A 54 38.74 46.07 -31.20
N SER A 55 38.16 47.15 -30.66
CA SER A 55 37.27 47.04 -29.50
C SER A 55 36.03 46.19 -29.79
N THR A 56 35.45 46.34 -30.99
CA THR A 56 34.28 45.55 -31.42
C THR A 56 34.63 44.09 -31.62
N LEU A 57 35.82 43.79 -32.16
CA LEU A 57 36.33 42.42 -32.31
C LEU A 57 36.53 41.75 -30.95
N SER A 58 37.15 42.44 -29.98
CA SER A 58 37.34 41.93 -28.62
C SER A 58 36.01 41.61 -27.92
N GLN A 59 34.96 42.42 -28.16
CA GLN A 59 33.62 42.14 -27.64
C GLN A 59 33.01 40.87 -28.28
N CYS A 60 33.22 40.64 -29.57
CA CYS A 60 32.76 39.43 -30.26
C CYS A 60 33.47 38.19 -29.71
N GLU A 61 34.79 38.25 -29.48
CA GLU A 61 35.57 37.17 -28.89
C GLU A 61 35.08 36.83 -27.47
N PHE A 62 34.83 37.86 -26.65
CA PHE A 62 34.28 37.68 -25.31
C PHE A 62 32.89 37.03 -25.33
N SER A 63 32.00 37.48 -26.21
CA SER A 63 30.65 36.92 -26.34
C SER A 63 30.68 35.45 -26.76
N MET A 64 31.55 35.10 -27.72
CA MET A 64 31.77 33.72 -28.15
C MET A 64 32.25 32.85 -26.98
N GLY A 65 33.25 33.30 -26.23
CA GLY A 65 33.77 32.57 -25.06
C GLY A 65 32.72 32.38 -23.97
N LYS A 66 31.90 33.41 -23.70
CA LYS A 66 30.77 33.32 -22.76
C LYS A 66 29.75 32.27 -23.19
N THR A 67 29.42 32.23 -24.49
CA THR A 67 28.43 31.28 -25.03
C THR A 67 28.89 29.83 -24.85
N LEU A 68 30.18 29.55 -25.06
CA LEU A 68 30.75 28.22 -24.81
C LEU A 68 30.65 27.81 -23.33
N LEU A 69 30.95 28.73 -22.40
CA LEU A 69 30.84 28.45 -20.97
C LEU A 69 29.39 28.18 -20.53
N VAL A 70 28.42 28.92 -21.10
CA VAL A 70 26.99 28.69 -20.85
C VAL A 70 26.56 27.33 -21.40
N TYR A 71 27.03 26.97 -22.59
CA TYR A 71 26.77 25.65 -23.17
C TYR A 71 27.32 24.52 -22.27
N ASP A 72 28.56 24.61 -21.81
CA ASP A 72 29.17 23.62 -20.91
C ASP A 72 28.47 23.55 -19.54
N MET A 73 27.96 24.67 -19.06
CA MET A 73 27.11 24.71 -17.86
C MET A 73 25.79 23.97 -18.10
N ASN A 74 25.10 24.22 -19.22
CA ASN A 74 23.84 23.57 -19.55
C ASN A 74 24.00 22.06 -19.75
N LEU A 75 25.11 21.61 -20.36
CA LEU A 75 25.43 20.18 -20.47
C LEU A 75 25.51 19.52 -19.08
N ARG A 76 26.21 20.15 -18.13
CA ARG A 76 26.31 19.66 -16.76
C ARG A 76 24.98 19.68 -16.02
N GLU A 77 24.13 20.68 -16.28
CA GLU A 77 22.78 20.71 -15.72
C GLU A 77 21.90 19.58 -16.27
N MET A 78 21.97 19.29 -17.57
CA MET A 78 21.25 18.15 -18.16
C MET A 78 21.68 16.82 -17.53
N GLU A 79 22.98 16.58 -17.36
CA GLU A 79 23.50 15.39 -16.68
C GLU A 79 22.99 15.29 -15.23
N ASN A 80 22.94 16.42 -14.53
CA ASN A 80 22.42 16.48 -13.16
C ASN A 80 20.92 16.16 -13.10
N TYR A 81 20.12 16.70 -14.02
CA TYR A 81 18.68 16.39 -14.09
C TYR A 81 18.43 14.92 -14.45
N GLU A 82 19.20 14.35 -15.37
CA GLU A 82 19.11 12.93 -15.69
C GLU A 82 19.44 12.05 -14.47
N LYS A 83 20.44 12.44 -13.68
CA LYS A 83 20.77 11.75 -12.44
C LYS A 83 19.65 11.84 -11.42
N ILE A 84 19.09 13.03 -11.18
CA ILE A 84 17.97 13.25 -10.26
C ILE A 84 16.76 12.41 -10.70
N TYR A 85 16.49 12.34 -12.01
CA TYR A 85 15.41 11.52 -12.55
C TYR A 85 15.59 10.04 -12.18
N LYS A 86 16.77 9.47 -12.44
CA LYS A 86 17.10 8.08 -12.07
C LYS A 86 17.00 7.84 -10.56
N ASP A 87 17.45 8.79 -9.75
CA ASP A 87 17.36 8.69 -8.29
C ASP A 87 15.89 8.67 -7.81
N ILE A 88 15.02 9.46 -8.44
CA ILE A 88 13.57 9.47 -8.16
C ILE A 88 12.94 8.14 -8.58
N GLU A 89 13.23 7.62 -9.78
CA GLU A 89 12.73 6.32 -10.24
C GLU A 89 13.12 5.19 -9.28
N ASN A 90 14.39 5.16 -8.86
CA ASN A 90 14.89 4.19 -7.89
C ASN A 90 14.19 4.31 -6.53
N SER A 91 13.95 5.55 -6.06
CA SER A 91 13.22 5.81 -4.82
C SER A 91 11.77 5.33 -4.89
N ILE A 92 11.10 5.55 -6.02
CA ILE A 92 9.73 5.06 -6.28
C ILE A 92 9.70 3.53 -6.28
N ALA A 93 10.62 2.87 -6.98
CA ALA A 93 10.73 1.41 -6.99
C ALA A 93 10.93 0.84 -5.57
N ALA A 94 11.83 1.44 -4.80
CA ALA A 94 12.08 1.05 -3.40
C ALA A 94 10.84 1.28 -2.50
N ALA A 95 10.08 2.34 -2.73
CA ALA A 95 8.83 2.60 -2.02
C ALA A 95 7.76 1.54 -2.34
N HIS A 96 7.61 1.15 -3.61
CA HIS A 96 6.72 0.07 -4.02
C HIS A 96 7.09 -1.27 -3.37
N GLU A 97 8.38 -1.58 -3.28
CA GLU A 97 8.86 -2.78 -2.60
C GLU A 97 8.51 -2.77 -1.10
N LYS A 98 8.74 -1.65 -0.40
CA LYS A 98 8.35 -1.48 1.01
C LYS A 98 6.84 -1.64 1.23
N ILE A 99 6.01 -1.12 0.32
CA ILE A 99 4.55 -1.30 0.37
C ILE A 99 4.19 -2.78 0.22
N SER A 100 4.81 -3.48 -0.74
CA SER A 100 4.60 -4.92 -0.94
C SER A 100 4.95 -5.73 0.30
N GLU A 101 6.09 -5.42 0.93
CA GLU A 101 6.53 -6.09 2.14
C GLU A 101 5.61 -5.81 3.34
N CYS A 102 5.20 -4.55 3.53
CA CYS A 102 4.24 -4.16 4.57
C CYS A 102 2.90 -4.90 4.41
N LYS A 103 2.41 -5.06 3.17
CA LYS A 103 1.18 -5.84 2.90
C LYS A 103 1.33 -7.30 3.35
N LYS A 104 2.46 -7.95 3.07
CA LYS A 104 2.72 -9.33 3.54
C LYS A 104 2.75 -9.41 5.07
N GLN A 105 3.45 -8.48 5.72
CA GLN A 105 3.53 -8.44 7.18
C GLN A 105 2.15 -8.24 7.83
N ILE A 106 1.29 -7.37 7.27
CA ILE A 106 -0.08 -7.19 7.75
C ILE A 106 -0.90 -8.48 7.64
N LEU A 107 -0.79 -9.21 6.54
CA LEU A 107 -1.50 -10.49 6.38
C LEU A 107 -1.03 -11.53 7.40
N GLN A 108 0.29 -11.62 7.63
CA GLN A 108 0.86 -12.50 8.65
C GLN A 108 0.38 -12.10 10.06
N ALA A 109 0.42 -10.81 10.40
CA ALA A 109 -0.03 -10.30 11.69
C ALA A 109 -1.52 -10.59 11.93
N LYS A 110 -2.37 -10.44 10.89
CA LYS A 110 -3.78 -10.82 10.95
C LYS A 110 -3.97 -12.31 11.21
N ARG A 111 -3.18 -13.18 10.57
CA ARG A 111 -3.20 -14.62 10.82
C ARG A 111 -2.82 -14.95 12.26
N ILE A 112 -1.73 -14.36 12.77
CA ILE A 112 -1.28 -14.56 14.15
C ILE A 112 -2.36 -14.11 15.14
N ARG A 113 -3.01 -12.96 14.90
CA ARG A 113 -4.11 -12.47 15.73
C ARG A 113 -5.28 -13.45 15.76
N LYS A 114 -5.68 -14.00 14.60
CA LYS A 114 -6.75 -15.00 14.52
C LYS A 114 -6.39 -16.26 15.31
N ASN A 115 -5.18 -16.79 15.11
CA ASN A 115 -4.71 -17.96 15.86
C ASN A 115 -4.71 -17.69 17.37
N ARG A 116 -4.27 -16.52 17.80
CA ARG A 116 -4.30 -16.13 19.22
C ARG A 116 -5.73 -16.10 19.79
N GLN A 117 -6.69 -15.58 19.03
CA GLN A 117 -8.10 -15.60 19.44
C GLN A 117 -8.66 -17.03 19.55
N GLU A 118 -8.27 -17.93 18.65
CA GLU A 118 -8.64 -19.35 18.71
C GLU A 118 -8.03 -20.03 19.96
N TYR A 119 -6.76 -19.77 20.27
CA TYR A 119 -6.12 -20.29 21.49
C TYR A 119 -6.78 -19.74 22.76
N ASP A 120 -7.07 -18.43 22.82
CA ASP A 120 -7.73 -17.80 23.97
C ASP A 120 -9.16 -18.37 24.16
N ALA A 121 -9.88 -18.65 23.07
CA ALA A 121 -11.20 -19.27 23.12
C ALA A 121 -11.13 -20.71 23.67
N LEU A 122 -10.19 -21.53 23.16
CA LEU A 122 -9.96 -22.88 23.67
C LEU A 122 -9.53 -22.88 25.13
N ALA A 123 -8.63 -21.98 25.52
CA ALA A 123 -8.18 -21.85 26.91
C ALA A 123 -9.34 -21.52 27.85
N LYS A 124 -10.26 -20.63 27.44
CA LYS A 124 -11.48 -20.35 28.21
C LYS A 124 -12.34 -21.59 28.39
N VAL A 125 -12.57 -22.39 27.35
CA VAL A 125 -13.34 -23.64 27.46
C VAL A 125 -12.64 -24.62 28.42
N ILE A 126 -11.32 -24.78 28.30
CA ILE A 126 -10.53 -25.64 29.18
C ILE A 126 -10.63 -25.20 30.65
N GLN A 127 -10.66 -23.89 30.92
CA GLN A 127 -10.81 -23.37 32.28
C GLN A 127 -12.16 -23.69 32.94
N HIS A 128 -13.19 -24.07 32.17
CA HIS A 128 -14.47 -24.54 32.74
C HIS A 128 -14.39 -26.00 33.21
N HIS A 129 -13.35 -26.73 32.84
CA HIS A 129 -13.09 -28.08 33.33
C HIS A 129 -12.22 -28.05 34.60
N PRO A 130 -12.42 -28.98 35.54
CA PRO A 130 -11.66 -29.03 36.78
C PRO A 130 -10.16 -29.22 36.50
N ASP A 131 -9.33 -28.71 37.41
CA ASP A 131 -7.88 -28.83 37.25
C ASP A 131 -7.47 -30.30 37.19
N ARG A 132 -6.57 -30.61 36.25
CA ARG A 132 -6.14 -31.98 36.00
C ARG A 132 -5.46 -32.60 37.21
N HIS A 133 -4.69 -31.83 37.97
CA HIS A 133 -3.96 -32.35 39.12
C HIS A 133 -4.90 -32.63 40.30
N GLU A 134 -5.89 -31.76 40.51
CA GLU A 134 -6.96 -31.99 41.49
C GLU A 134 -7.81 -33.20 41.13
N THR A 135 -8.25 -33.31 39.87
CA THR A 135 -9.03 -34.46 39.38
C THR A 135 -8.28 -35.79 39.55
N LEU A 136 -6.96 -35.80 39.33
CA LEU A 136 -6.13 -36.99 39.55
C LEU A 136 -6.07 -37.34 41.04
N LYS A 137 -5.88 -36.35 41.92
CA LYS A 137 -5.81 -36.57 43.37
C LYS A 137 -7.13 -37.11 43.91
N ASP A 138 -8.27 -36.59 43.48
CA ASP A 138 -9.59 -37.07 43.88
C ASP A 138 -9.82 -38.52 43.43
N CYS A 139 -9.41 -38.87 42.21
CA CYS A 139 -9.50 -40.25 41.72
C CYS A 139 -8.58 -41.21 42.51
N PHE A 140 -7.36 -40.78 42.89
CA PHE A 140 -6.46 -41.55 43.76
C PHE A 140 -7.03 -41.74 45.17
N LEU A 141 -7.67 -40.71 45.73
CA LEU A 141 -8.31 -40.80 47.05
C LEU A 141 -9.56 -41.69 47.01
N GLU A 142 -10.37 -41.61 45.95
CA GLU A 142 -11.47 -42.55 45.72
C GLU A 142 -10.96 -43.98 45.68
N GLN A 143 -9.89 -44.27 44.92
CA GLN A 143 -9.27 -45.60 44.86
C GLN A 143 -8.80 -46.11 46.24
N GLN A 144 -8.16 -45.28 47.06
CA GLN A 144 -7.79 -45.68 48.43
C GLN A 144 -9.01 -45.91 49.33
N SER A 145 -10.09 -45.15 49.14
CA SER A 145 -11.33 -45.35 49.88
C SER A 145 -12.02 -46.68 49.55
N TYR A 146 -11.89 -47.17 48.31
CA TYR A 146 -12.38 -48.49 47.92
C TYR A 146 -11.55 -49.62 48.53
N SER A 147 -10.21 -49.51 48.55
CA SER A 147 -9.34 -50.50 49.22
C SER A 147 -9.59 -50.60 50.73
N THR A 148 -9.82 -49.47 51.41
CA THR A 148 -10.09 -49.45 52.86
C THR A 148 -11.49 -49.95 53.23
N LYS A 149 -12.50 -49.73 52.36
CA LYS A 149 -13.83 -50.33 52.53
C LYS A 149 -13.81 -51.85 52.33
N GLU A 150 -12.97 -52.34 51.43
CA GLU A 150 -12.75 -53.77 51.22
C GLU A 150 -12.08 -54.43 52.45
N GLU A 151 -11.08 -53.77 53.04
CA GLU A 151 -10.46 -54.21 54.32
C GLU A 151 -11.44 -54.14 55.52
N ALA A 152 -12.30 -53.13 55.58
CA ALA A 152 -13.31 -53.01 56.64
C ALA A 152 -14.44 -54.05 56.51
N ALA A 153 -14.86 -54.41 55.29
CA ALA A 153 -15.82 -55.48 55.05
C ALA A 153 -15.25 -56.86 55.45
N VAL A 154 -13.97 -57.10 55.21
CA VAL A 154 -13.27 -58.33 55.67
C VAL A 154 -13.20 -58.40 57.20
N THR A 155 -13.08 -57.25 57.88
CA THR A 155 -12.98 -57.19 59.36
C THR A 155 -14.36 -57.25 60.05
N GLY A 156 -15.42 -56.72 59.42
CA GLY A 156 -16.78 -56.69 59.96
C GLY A 156 -17.56 -58.00 59.86
N LEU A 157 -17.11 -58.96 59.04
CA LEU A 157 -17.76 -60.28 58.88
C LEU A 157 -17.51 -61.27 60.03
N ILE A 158 -16.77 -60.89 61.09
CA ILE A 158 -16.43 -61.80 62.20
C ILE A 158 -17.41 -61.74 63.38
N THR A 159 -18.40 -60.83 63.42
CA THR A 159 -19.36 -60.81 64.54
C THR A 159 -20.83 -60.59 64.15
N SER A 160 -21.64 -61.55 64.59
CA SER A 160 -23.11 -61.58 64.77
C SER A 160 -24.01 -62.11 63.63
N ASN A 161 -24.45 -63.35 63.86
CA ASN A 161 -25.65 -64.03 63.36
C ASN A 161 -26.95 -63.25 63.64
N ALA A 162 -27.85 -63.13 62.65
CA ALA A 162 -29.31 -63.35 62.78
C ALA A 162 -30.06 -63.21 61.42
N GLN A 163 -30.59 -64.34 60.96
CA GLN A 163 -31.76 -64.67 60.10
C GLN A 163 -32.62 -63.59 59.38
N GLU A 164 -32.67 -63.70 58.03
CA GLU A 164 -33.76 -63.54 57.01
C GLU A 164 -34.65 -62.26 56.90
N PRO A 165 -35.28 -61.96 55.71
CA PRO A 165 -35.30 -62.65 54.41
C PRO A 165 -34.89 -61.78 53.20
N ILE A 166 -34.70 -62.45 52.06
CA ILE A 166 -34.40 -61.90 50.73
C ILE A 166 -35.64 -61.17 50.18
N GLN A 167 -35.49 -59.89 49.81
CA GLN A 167 -36.38 -59.20 48.88
C GLN A 167 -35.66 -58.95 47.56
N GLU A 168 -36.30 -59.42 46.50
CA GLU A 168 -35.92 -59.26 45.09
C GLU A 168 -35.63 -57.81 44.72
N VAL A 169 -34.58 -57.67 43.92
CA VAL A 169 -34.10 -56.46 43.28
C VAL A 169 -35.19 -55.88 42.38
N THR A 170 -35.62 -54.64 42.63
CA THR A 170 -36.12 -53.76 41.57
C THR A 170 -35.12 -52.64 41.34
N GLY A 171 -34.04 -52.95 40.62
CA GLY A 171 -33.08 -52.00 40.04
C GLY A 171 -33.68 -51.04 39.00
N ALA A 172 -35.02 -50.87 38.99
CA ALA A 172 -35.76 -50.00 38.10
C ALA A 172 -35.84 -48.54 38.61
N GLU A 173 -35.59 -48.25 39.89
CA GLU A 173 -35.77 -46.89 40.44
C GLU A 173 -34.52 -46.01 40.35
N LEU A 174 -33.31 -46.57 40.46
CA LEU A 174 -32.04 -45.83 40.28
C LEU A 174 -31.72 -45.56 38.80
N LEU A 175 -32.07 -46.49 37.90
CA LEU A 175 -31.96 -46.29 36.45
C LEU A 175 -32.95 -45.24 35.93
N ASN A 176 -34.19 -45.18 36.45
CA ASN A 176 -35.18 -44.17 36.04
C ASN A 176 -34.79 -42.74 36.46
N GLY A 177 -34.14 -42.55 37.60
CA GLY A 177 -33.64 -41.23 38.04
C GLY A 177 -32.48 -40.72 37.18
N SER A 178 -31.49 -41.56 36.88
CA SER A 178 -30.36 -41.22 36.02
C SER A 178 -30.78 -41.01 34.56
N VAL A 179 -31.70 -41.84 34.04
CA VAL A 179 -32.24 -41.67 32.68
C VAL A 179 -33.06 -40.38 32.56
N CYS A 180 -33.86 -40.01 33.58
CA CYS A 180 -34.62 -38.75 33.58
C CYS A 180 -33.71 -37.50 33.63
N SER A 181 -32.59 -37.57 34.36
CA SER A 181 -31.57 -36.51 34.37
C SER A 181 -30.90 -36.33 33.01
N ILE A 182 -30.53 -37.43 32.35
CA ILE A 182 -29.92 -37.43 31.02
C ILE A 182 -30.89 -36.90 29.96
N ILE A 183 -32.18 -37.28 30.02
CA ILE A 183 -33.23 -36.78 29.11
C ILE A 183 -33.39 -35.26 29.27
N ARG A 184 -33.42 -34.74 30.50
CA ARG A 184 -33.48 -33.28 30.75
C ARG A 184 -32.25 -32.54 30.22
N GLN A 185 -31.07 -33.12 30.37
CA GLN A 185 -29.84 -32.55 29.80
C GLN A 185 -29.89 -32.56 28.27
N LEU A 186 -30.35 -33.64 27.65
CA LEU A 186 -30.54 -33.71 26.19
C LEU A 186 -31.54 -32.67 25.67
N GLU A 187 -32.66 -32.45 26.36
CA GLU A 187 -33.63 -31.40 26.00
C GLU A 187 -33.03 -29.99 26.16
N ALA A 188 -32.26 -29.75 27.21
CA ALA A 188 -31.59 -28.46 27.43
C ALA A 188 -30.53 -28.18 26.36
N LEU A 189 -29.68 -29.17 26.06
CA LEU A 189 -28.72 -29.10 24.96
C LEU A 189 -29.42 -28.92 23.60
N GLY A 190 -30.58 -29.56 23.39
CA GLY A 190 -31.37 -29.39 22.17
C GLY A 190 -31.87 -27.96 21.97
N LYS A 191 -32.35 -27.31 23.04
CA LYS A 191 -32.78 -25.90 22.99
C LYS A 191 -31.60 -24.95 22.76
N GLU A 192 -30.47 -25.23 23.41
CA GLU A 192 -29.26 -24.42 23.24
C GLU A 192 -28.69 -24.55 21.82
N LEU A 193 -28.74 -25.74 21.23
CA LEU A 193 -28.37 -25.99 19.83
C LEU A 193 -29.28 -25.21 18.87
N GLN A 194 -30.60 -25.20 19.10
CA GLN A 194 -31.54 -24.41 18.30
C GLN A 194 -31.26 -22.91 18.39
N HIS A 195 -30.99 -22.41 19.60
CA HIS A 195 -30.64 -21.00 19.81
C HIS A 195 -29.33 -20.62 19.11
N LEU A 196 -28.29 -21.47 19.23
CA LEU A 196 -27.02 -21.28 18.55
C LEU A 196 -27.16 -21.34 17.03
N SER A 197 -28.02 -22.22 16.51
CA SER A 197 -28.34 -22.29 15.08
C SER A 197 -28.97 -20.99 14.58
N HIS A 198 -29.93 -20.42 15.31
CA HIS A 198 -30.56 -19.16 14.94
C HIS A 198 -29.57 -17.97 14.99
N ILE A 199 -28.67 -17.95 15.99
CA ILE A 199 -27.61 -16.93 16.05
C ILE A 199 -26.66 -17.08 14.87
N LYS A 200 -26.27 -18.31 14.52
CA LYS A 200 -25.41 -18.59 13.38
C LYS A 200 -26.02 -18.05 12.09
N GLU A 201 -27.29 -18.35 11.82
CA GLU A 201 -28.02 -17.86 10.64
C GLU A 201 -28.05 -16.33 10.59
N ASN A 202 -28.37 -15.66 11.70
CA ASN A 202 -28.36 -14.19 11.77
C ASN A 202 -26.97 -13.58 11.52
N VAL A 203 -25.90 -14.25 11.99
CA VAL A 203 -24.53 -13.83 11.72
C VAL A 203 -24.16 -14.06 10.25
N GLU A 204 -24.60 -15.16 9.64
CA GLU A 204 -24.42 -15.45 8.22
C GLU A 204 -25.12 -14.39 7.36
N ASP A 205 -26.36 -14.02 7.68
CA ASP A 205 -27.10 -12.94 7.00
C ASP A 205 -26.38 -11.59 7.09
N LYS A 206 -25.90 -11.23 8.28
CA LYS A 206 -25.14 -10.00 8.48
C LYS A 206 -23.82 -10.01 7.71
N LEU A 207 -23.13 -11.15 7.65
CA LEU A 207 -21.91 -11.29 6.85
C LEU A 207 -22.21 -11.17 5.36
N GLU A 208 -23.29 -11.76 4.88
CA GLU A 208 -23.69 -11.67 3.48
C GLU A 208 -24.10 -10.24 3.11
N LEU A 209 -24.84 -9.54 3.98
CA LEU A 209 -25.14 -8.12 3.81
C LEU A 209 -23.85 -7.29 3.73
N ARG A 210 -22.87 -7.56 4.61
CA ARG A 210 -21.57 -6.89 4.56
C ARG A 210 -20.81 -7.20 3.27
N ARG A 211 -20.83 -8.44 2.78
CA ARG A 211 -20.22 -8.80 1.48
C ARG A 211 -20.86 -8.02 0.33
N LYS A 212 -22.19 -7.91 0.31
CA LYS A 212 -22.93 -7.12 -0.70
C LYS A 212 -22.56 -5.64 -0.61
N GLN A 213 -22.50 -5.06 0.60
CA GLN A 213 -22.07 -3.68 0.82
C GLN A 213 -20.63 -3.43 0.34
N PHE A 214 -19.70 -4.34 0.64
CA PHE A 214 -18.32 -4.26 0.15
C PHE A 214 -18.24 -4.37 -1.38
N HIS A 215 -19.06 -5.23 -1.99
CA HIS A 215 -19.10 -5.36 -3.44
C HIS A 215 -19.58 -4.07 -4.11
N VAL A 216 -20.65 -3.46 -3.60
CA VAL A 216 -21.13 -2.16 -4.11
C VAL A 216 -20.04 -1.10 -4.00
N LEU A 217 -19.37 -0.98 -2.85
CA LEU A 217 -18.26 -0.05 -2.68
C LEU A 217 -17.12 -0.32 -3.68
N LEU A 218 -16.75 -1.59 -3.89
CA LEU A 218 -15.70 -1.95 -4.84
C LEU A 218 -16.10 -1.61 -6.29
N SER A 219 -17.35 -1.87 -6.68
CA SER A 219 -17.87 -1.49 -7.99
C SER A 219 -17.84 0.02 -8.19
N THR A 220 -18.28 0.81 -7.18
CA THR A 220 -18.19 2.28 -7.26
C THR A 220 -16.75 2.79 -7.37
N ILE A 221 -15.80 2.12 -6.71
CA ILE A 221 -14.38 2.48 -6.83
C ILE A 221 -13.88 2.19 -8.25
N HIS A 222 -14.19 1.01 -8.80
CA HIS A 222 -13.80 0.68 -10.18
C HIS A 222 -14.44 1.63 -11.21
N GLU A 223 -15.71 1.99 -11.04
CA GLU A 223 -16.39 2.97 -11.90
C GLU A 223 -15.69 4.34 -11.83
N LEU A 224 -15.35 4.82 -10.63
CA LEU A 224 -14.61 6.08 -10.47
C LEU A 224 -13.20 6.03 -11.07
N GLN A 225 -12.49 4.91 -10.91
CA GLN A 225 -11.18 4.71 -11.54
C GLN A 225 -11.29 4.72 -13.06
N GLN A 226 -12.31 4.09 -13.62
CA GLN A 226 -12.55 4.07 -15.06
C GLN A 226 -12.93 5.45 -15.60
N THR A 227 -13.72 6.23 -14.85
CA THR A 227 -14.03 7.63 -15.21
C THR A 227 -12.76 8.49 -15.19
N LEU A 228 -11.92 8.36 -14.16
CA LEU A 228 -10.65 9.09 -14.09
C LEU A 228 -9.69 8.70 -15.23
N GLU A 229 -9.59 7.41 -15.55
CA GLU A 229 -8.74 6.93 -16.64
C GLU A 229 -9.27 7.34 -18.03
N ASN A 230 -10.60 7.46 -18.19
CA ASN A 230 -11.20 7.98 -19.40
C ASN A 230 -11.01 9.49 -19.54
N ASP A 231 -11.11 10.26 -18.45
CA ASP A 231 -10.84 11.71 -18.45
C ASP A 231 -9.36 12.01 -18.77
N GLU A 232 -8.43 11.20 -18.27
CA GLU A 232 -7.00 11.29 -18.61
C GLU A 232 -6.78 11.02 -20.12
N LYS A 233 -7.42 9.98 -20.68
CA LYS A 233 -7.36 9.68 -22.12
C LYS A 233 -8.06 10.72 -23.00
N LEU A 234 -9.12 11.35 -22.51
CA LEU A 234 -9.80 12.46 -23.21
C LEU A 234 -8.90 13.70 -23.24
N SER A 235 -8.20 14.01 -22.15
CA SER A 235 -7.20 15.08 -22.10
C SER A 235 -6.06 14.84 -23.11
N GLU A 236 -5.55 13.61 -23.21
CA GLU A 236 -4.48 13.26 -24.17
C GLU A 236 -4.98 13.27 -25.64
N ALA A 237 -6.26 12.94 -25.86
CA ALA A 237 -6.88 12.98 -27.19
C ALA A 237 -7.19 14.41 -27.67
N GLU A 238 -7.57 15.31 -26.77
CA GLU A 238 -7.74 16.74 -27.07
C GLU A 238 -6.39 17.40 -27.43
N GLU A 239 -5.30 17.07 -26.71
CA GLU A 239 -3.93 17.49 -27.08
C GLU A 239 -3.49 16.97 -28.46
N SER A 240 -3.91 15.75 -28.81
CA SER A 240 -3.58 15.10 -30.10
C SER A 240 -4.41 15.62 -31.29
N GLN A 241 -5.64 16.11 -31.05
CA GLN A 241 -6.48 16.71 -32.08
C GLN A 241 -6.13 18.18 -32.37
N GLU A 242 -5.65 18.94 -31.37
CA GLU A 242 -5.05 20.27 -31.61
C GLU A 242 -3.80 20.18 -32.49
N THR A 243 -2.96 19.14 -32.31
CA THR A 243 -1.76 18.94 -33.14
C THR A 243 -2.08 18.53 -34.58
N GLN A 244 -3.20 17.85 -34.86
CA GLN A 244 -3.59 17.50 -36.24
C GLN A 244 -4.19 18.69 -37.01
N MET A 245 -5.02 19.55 -36.38
CA MET A 245 -5.56 20.74 -37.05
C MET A 245 -4.49 21.82 -37.34
N GLU A 246 -3.41 21.90 -36.56
CA GLU A 246 -2.28 22.79 -36.88
C GLU A 246 -1.48 22.34 -38.12
N THR A 247 -1.51 21.05 -38.48
CA THR A 247 -0.79 20.53 -39.65
C THR A 247 -1.54 20.69 -40.98
N GLU A 248 -2.87 20.75 -40.98
CA GLU A 248 -3.67 20.98 -42.21
C GLU A 248 -3.81 22.47 -42.57
N THR A 249 -3.66 23.39 -41.62
CA THR A 249 -3.80 24.85 -41.88
C THR A 249 -2.52 25.50 -42.45
N LYS A 250 -1.44 24.74 -42.66
CA LYS A 250 -0.15 25.20 -43.24
C LYS A 250 0.19 24.61 -44.62
N GLN A 251 -0.79 24.09 -45.36
CA GLN A 251 -0.67 23.88 -46.81
C GLN A 251 -1.43 24.94 -47.60
#